data_AF-A0A1A6GZ68-F1
#
_entry.id   AF-A0A1A6GZ68-F1
#
_cell.length_a   1.000
_cell.length_b   1.000
_cell.length_c   1.000
_cell.angle_alpha   90.00
_cell.angle_beta   90.00
_cell.angle_gamma   90.00
#
_symmetry.space_group_name_H-M   'P 1'
#
loop_
_entity.id
_entity.type
_entity.pdbx_description
1 polymer ?
#
loop_
_entity_poly.entity_id
_entity_poly.type
_entity_poly.pdbx_seq_one_letter_code
_entity_poly.pdbx_strand_id
1 'polypeptide(L)'
;SAIKALRPGGLLVYSTCTLSKAENQDVISEILTSSSSIVPVDISGIARTCSQDFTFAPTDQKCSLLVIPEKGKAWGPMFIAKLKKNHEYRKMT
;
A
#
# COMPACT_ATOMS: atom_id res chain seq x y z
N SER A 1 -12.89 -7.65 -9.44
CA SER A 1 -12.20 -6.62 -8.62
C SER A 1 -10.71 -6.63 -8.94
N ALA A 2 -9.97 -5.59 -8.53
CA ALA A 2 -8.55 -5.43 -8.82
C ALA A 2 -7.68 -6.62 -8.37
N ILE A 3 -7.93 -7.15 -7.16
CA ILE A 3 -7.23 -8.33 -6.63
C ILE A 3 -7.44 -9.58 -7.51
N LYS A 4 -8.66 -9.81 -7.97
CA LYS A 4 -8.99 -10.97 -8.83
C LYS A 4 -8.33 -10.88 -10.21
N ALA A 5 -8.05 -9.67 -10.70
CA ALA A 5 -7.37 -9.45 -11.97
C ALA A 5 -5.85 -9.72 -11.90
N LEU A 6 -5.27 -9.86 -10.70
CA LEU A 6 -3.86 -10.19 -10.56
C LEU A 6 -3.58 -11.64 -10.95
N ARG A 7 -2.62 -11.83 -11.85
CA ARG A 7 -1.94 -13.11 -12.03
C ARG A 7 -1.06 -13.44 -10.80
N PRO A 8 -0.73 -14.72 -10.56
CA PRO A 8 0.31 -15.09 -9.59
C PRO A 8 1.60 -14.30 -9.81
N GLY A 9 2.15 -13.73 -8.74
CA GLY A 9 3.30 -12.83 -8.78
C GLY A 9 2.99 -11.36 -9.13
N GLY A 10 1.75 -11.05 -9.53
CA GLY A 10 1.32 -9.70 -9.89
C GLY A 10 1.32 -8.71 -8.71
N LEU A 11 1.52 -7.43 -9.02
CA LEU A 11 1.55 -6.33 -8.06
C LEU A 11 0.29 -5.48 -8.17
N LEU A 12 -0.20 -5.01 -7.02
CA LEU A 12 -1.29 -4.05 -6.91
C LEU A 12 -0.81 -2.84 -6.12
N VAL A 13 -1.13 -1.66 -6.62
CA VAL A 13 -1.02 -0.40 -5.87
C VAL A 13 -2.44 0.06 -5.55
N TYR A 14 -2.69 0.29 -4.27
CA TYR A 14 -3.88 0.96 -3.79
C TYR A 14 -3.50 2.39 -3.40
N SER A 15 -4.31 3.37 -3.77
CA SER A 15 -4.04 4.77 -3.44
C SER A 15 -5.32 5.57 -3.26
N THR A 16 -5.27 6.57 -2.39
CA THR A 16 -6.35 7.51 -2.14
C THR A 16 -5.79 8.92 -1.92
N CYS A 17 -6.66 9.93 -1.96
CA CYS A 17 -6.35 11.31 -1.62
C CYS A 17 -7.08 11.77 -0.34
N THR A 18 -7.13 10.91 0.67
CA THR A 18 -7.80 11.16 1.96
C THR A 18 -6.88 10.84 3.14
N LEU A 19 -7.09 11.52 4.26
CA LEU A 19 -6.42 11.22 5.55
C LEU A 19 -7.16 10.14 6.35
N SER A 20 -8.35 9.72 5.91
CA SER A 20 -9.21 8.79 6.64
C SER A 20 -8.56 7.42 6.80
N LYS A 21 -8.39 6.97 8.05
CA LYS A 21 -7.90 5.63 8.37
C LYS A 21 -8.81 4.53 7.81
N ALA A 22 -10.13 4.77 7.88
CA ALA A 22 -11.16 3.84 7.40
C ALA A 22 -11.06 3.59 5.88
N GLU A 23 -10.62 4.60 5.12
CA GLU A 23 -10.40 4.51 3.69
C GLU A 23 -8.97 4.05 3.33
N ASN A 24 -8.07 3.98 4.30
CA ASN A 24 -6.65 3.71 4.09
C ASN A 24 -6.21 2.40 4.75
N GLN A 25 -5.69 2.46 5.98
CA GLN A 25 -5.10 1.32 6.68
C GLN A 25 -6.12 0.21 6.96
N ASP A 26 -7.38 0.57 7.20
CA ASP A 26 -8.43 -0.41 7.48
C ASP A 26 -8.79 -1.20 6.21
N VAL A 27 -8.82 -0.55 5.03
CA VAL A 27 -8.98 -1.23 3.73
C VAL A 27 -7.84 -2.22 3.49
N ILE A 28 -6.59 -1.82 3.75
CA ILE A 28 -5.43 -2.71 3.57
C ILE A 28 -5.48 -3.88 4.55
N SER A 29 -5.83 -3.63 5.81
CA SER A 29 -5.95 -4.66 6.84
C SER A 29 -7.04 -5.67 6.49
N GLU A 30 -8.18 -5.21 6.00
CA GLU A 30 -9.27 -6.07 5.54
C GLU A 30 -8.85 -6.94 4.34
N ILE A 31 -8.13 -6.37 3.36
CA ILE A 31 -7.60 -7.14 2.22
C ILE A 31 -6.65 -8.24 2.70
N LEU A 32 -5.71 -7.91 3.59
CA LEU A 32 -4.71 -8.86 4.09
C LEU A 32 -5.35 -9.95 4.97
N THR A 33 -6.41 -9.62 5.71
CA THR A 33 -7.13 -10.58 6.56
C THR A 33 -8.03 -11.51 5.73
N SER A 34 -8.70 -10.97 4.71
CA SER A 34 -9.65 -11.71 3.88
C SER A 34 -9.00 -12.55 2.76
N SER A 35 -7.74 -12.27 2.40
CA SER A 35 -7.08 -12.89 1.24
C SER A 35 -5.68 -13.40 1.57
N SER A 36 -5.57 -14.69 1.92
CA SER A 36 -4.29 -15.37 2.22
C SER A 36 -3.29 -15.41 1.06
N SER A 37 -3.74 -15.21 -0.18
CA SER A 37 -2.88 -15.14 -1.36
C SER A 37 -2.25 -13.76 -1.59
N ILE A 38 -2.64 -12.74 -0.82
CA ILE A 38 -2.12 -11.38 -0.93
C ILE A 38 -1.14 -11.12 0.20
N VAL A 39 0.04 -10.61 -0.13
CA VAL A 39 1.08 -10.26 0.83
C VAL A 39 1.47 -8.79 0.71
N PRO A 40 1.81 -8.13 1.84
CA PRO A 40 2.32 -6.76 1.83
C PRO A 40 3.71 -6.72 1.20
N VAL A 41 4.01 -5.64 0.46
CA VAL A 41 5.35 -5.39 -0.08
C VAL A 41 5.93 -4.16 0.60
N ASP A 42 7.08 -4.30 1.26
CA ASP A 42 7.76 -3.18 1.92
C ASP A 42 8.14 -2.09 0.91
N ILE A 43 7.69 -0.86 1.18
CA ILE A 43 7.98 0.34 0.39
C ILE A 43 8.57 1.46 1.24
N SER A 44 8.96 1.19 2.48
CA SER A 44 9.55 2.18 3.39
C SER A 44 10.81 2.86 2.82
N GLY A 45 11.54 2.16 1.94
CA GLY A 45 12.67 2.72 1.19
C GLY A 45 12.31 3.90 0.27
N ILE A 46 11.05 3.99 -0.20
CA ILE A 46 10.58 5.12 -1.01
C ILE A 46 10.51 6.38 -0.16
N ALA A 47 9.94 6.30 1.05
CA ALA A 47 9.88 7.44 1.96
C ALA A 47 11.26 7.99 2.31
N ARG A 48 12.25 7.10 2.50
CA ARG A 48 13.64 7.52 2.73
C ARG A 48 14.19 8.30 1.54
N THR A 49 13.96 7.81 0.32
CA THR A 49 14.47 8.42 -0.92
C THR A 49 13.81 9.76 -1.23
N CYS A 50 12.50 9.87 -0.99
CA CYS A 50 11.71 11.06 -1.37
C CYS A 50 11.43 12.01 -0.18
N SER A 51 12.15 11.85 0.93
CA SER A 51 11.98 12.67 2.14
C SER A 51 12.31 14.16 1.94
N GLN A 52 13.07 14.51 0.90
CA GLN A 52 13.35 15.91 0.56
C GLN A 52 12.14 16.62 -0.04
N ASP A 53 11.30 15.91 -0.79
CA ASP A 53 10.17 16.50 -1.53
C ASP A 53 8.83 16.34 -0.80
N PHE A 54 8.69 15.26 -0.03
CA PHE A 54 7.44 14.91 0.65
C PHE A 54 7.62 14.79 2.16
N THR A 55 6.54 15.10 2.88
CA THR A 55 6.41 14.80 4.30
C THR A 55 5.47 13.61 4.45
N PHE A 56 5.89 12.63 5.26
CA PHE A 56 5.14 11.39 5.45
C PHE A 56 4.65 11.29 6.90
N ALA A 57 3.37 11.00 7.08
CA ALA A 57 2.85 10.61 8.39
C ALA A 57 3.33 9.20 8.75
N PRO A 58 3.53 8.90 10.06
CA PRO A 58 3.82 7.55 10.51
C PRO A 58 2.71 6.58 10.08
N THR A 59 3.10 5.41 9.59
CA THR A 59 2.19 4.30 9.31
C THR A 59 2.63 3.07 10.09
N ASP A 60 1.67 2.31 10.61
CA ASP A 60 1.96 1.05 11.32
C ASP A 60 2.34 -0.09 10.35
N GLN A 61 2.24 0.15 9.03
CA GLN A 61 2.43 -0.83 7.98
C GLN A 61 3.54 -0.40 7.02
N LYS A 62 4.64 -1.16 6.95
CA LYS A 62 5.76 -0.87 6.03
C LYS A 62 5.41 -0.96 4.54
N CYS A 63 4.26 -1.56 4.22
CA CYS A 63 3.75 -1.63 2.85
C CYS A 63 2.95 -0.41 2.41
N SER A 64 2.77 0.58 3.29
CA SER A 64 2.05 1.80 2.99
C SER A 64 2.78 3.07 3.42
N LEU A 65 2.45 4.16 2.74
CA LEU A 65 2.95 5.51 2.98
C LEU A 65 1.77 6.47 2.95
N LEU A 66 1.81 7.52 3.77
CA LEU A 66 0.83 8.60 3.74
C LEU A 66 1.57 9.93 3.61
N VAL A 67 1.52 10.53 2.43
CA VAL A 67 2.00 11.90 2.20
C VAL A 67 1.01 12.86 2.84
N ILE A 68 1.52 13.79 3.64
CA ILE A 68 0.74 14.85 4.28
C ILE A 68 1.25 16.23 3.87
N PRO A 69 0.37 17.22 3.76
CA PRO A 69 0.80 18.59 3.51
C PRO A 69 1.52 19.14 4.75
N GLU A 70 2.69 19.73 4.52
CA GLU A 70 3.47 20.44 5.53
C GLU A 70 3.90 21.81 5.00
N LYS A 71 4.23 22.75 5.90
CA LYS A 71 4.74 24.06 5.52
C LYS A 71 6.00 23.92 4.66
N GLY A 72 5.96 24.43 3.42
CA GLY A 72 7.05 24.30 2.46
C GLY A 72 7.03 23.02 1.61
N LYS A 73 6.13 22.07 1.91
CA LYS A 73 5.89 20.84 1.14
C LYS A 73 4.38 20.55 1.08
N ALA A 74 3.67 21.26 0.21
CA ALA A 74 2.21 21.25 0.18
C ALA A 74 1.58 20.05 -0.58
N TRP A 75 2.31 18.95 -0.74
CA TRP A 75 1.79 17.74 -1.39
C TRP A 75 0.84 16.97 -0.46
N GLY A 76 -0.11 16.25 -1.04
CA GLY A 76 -1.05 15.39 -0.32
C GLY A 76 -2.38 16.05 0.05
N PRO A 77 -3.26 15.34 0.79
CA PRO A 77 -3.04 14.00 1.32
C PRO A 77 -2.94 12.95 0.20
N MET A 78 -1.99 12.02 0.32
CA MET A 78 -1.91 10.90 -0.60
C MET A 78 -1.48 9.62 0.11
N PHE A 79 -2.38 8.66 0.22
CA PHE A 79 -2.09 7.32 0.73
C PHE A 79 -1.69 6.41 -0.42
N ILE A 80 -0.68 5.58 -0.21
CA ILE A 80 -0.21 4.59 -1.18
C ILE A 80 0.11 3.31 -0.42
N ALA A 81 -0.37 2.17 -0.91
CA ALA A 81 -0.01 0.85 -0.41
C ALA A 81 0.33 -0.10 -1.56
N LYS A 82 1.35 -0.94 -1.37
CA LYS A 82 1.79 -1.92 -2.36
C LYS A 82 1.59 -3.34 -1.85
N LEU A 83 0.91 -4.15 -2.66
CA LEU A 83 0.57 -5.53 -2.37
C LEU A 83 1.04 -6.43 -3.52
N LYS A 84 1.27 -7.71 -3.22
CA LYS A 84 1.62 -8.74 -4.21
C LYS A 84 0.72 -9.94 -4.06
N LYS A 85 0.28 -10.52 -5.17
CA LYS A 85 -0.33 -11.84 -5.17
C LYS A 85 0.77 -12.90 -5.18
N ASN A 86 0.80 -13.75 -4.16
CA ASN A 86 1.73 -14.86 -4.09
C ASN A 86 1.55 -15.82 -5.27
N HIS A 87 2.60 -16.57 -5.57
CA HIS A 87 2.46 -17.71 -6.46
C HIS A 87 1.66 -18.78 -5.73
N GLU A 88 0.46 -19.10 -6.22
CA GLU A 88 -0.16 -20.36 -5.84
C GLU A 88 0.68 -21.48 -6.45
N TYR A 89 1.19 -22.38 -5.60
CA TYR A 89 1.66 -23.66 -6.09
C TYR A 89 0.45 -24.40 -6.64
N ARG A 90 0.31 -24.41 -7.97
CA ARG A 90 -0.66 -25.27 -8.62
C ARG A 90 -0.17 -26.70 -8.40
N LYS A 91 -0.77 -27.42 -7.45
CA LYS A 91 -0.65 -28.88 -7.43
C LYS A 91 -1.10 -29.35 -8.82
N MET A 92 -0.16 -29.86 -9.61
CA MET A 92 -0.49 -30.66 -10.77
C MET A 92 -1.10 -31.94 -10.20
N THR A 93 -2.43 -31.95 -10.15
CA THR A 93 -3.24 -33.16 -10.00
C THR A 93 -3.60 -33.63 -11.39
#